data_AF-A0AAD4BBT8-F1
#
_entry.id   AF-A0AAD4BBT8-F1
#
_cell.length_a   1.000
_cell.length_b   1.000
_cell.length_c   1.000
_cell.angle_alpha   90.00
_cell.angle_beta   90.00
_cell.angle_gamma   90.00
#
_symmetry.space_group_name_H-M   'P 1'
#
loop_
_entity.id
_entity.type
_entity.pdbx_description
1 polymer ?
#
loop_
_entity_poly.entity_id
_entity_poly.type
_entity_poly.pdbx_seq_one_letter_code
_entity_poly.pdbx_strand_id
1 'polypeptide(L)'
;MFKRPLTLTRHLGSPRPQSHSPGASSWRTTRLIFDAMAMSTHSSPPRPPYSHFAHQHEARRRLHATRNRNLLMYSTAAIVLGVGVTYAAVPLYRMFCAATGFAGTPAVMSTSSGRFDPSRLVPVEGVRRIRVHFNADRSETLPWNFFPQQRYVDVLPGESSLAFYKAKNESKKDVIGIATYNVTPDRVAPYFSKVECFCFEEQKLLASEEVDMPLLFFLDKDMLDDPSCRNIDDIVLSYTFFRARRNARGHLEPDASDDVVQKSLGFDSYEHAPRVEVRG
;
A
#
# COMPACT_ATOMS: atom_id res chain seq x y z
N MET A 1 42.56 16.20 34.04
CA MET A 1 43.78 16.99 33.73
C MET A 1 43.72 17.33 32.24
N PHE A 2 43.48 18.62 31.93
CA PHE A 2 43.83 19.37 30.70
C PHE A 2 43.54 18.73 29.31
N LYS A 3 42.84 19.34 28.34
CA LYS A 3 42.66 20.76 28.01
C LYS A 3 41.54 20.91 26.94
N ARG A 4 40.69 21.93 27.08
CA ARG A 4 39.87 22.57 26.02
C ARG A 4 40.77 23.47 25.13
N PRO A 5 40.25 24.41 24.31
CA PRO A 5 39.37 24.36 23.12
C PRO A 5 40.02 25.13 21.93
N LEU A 6 39.33 25.27 20.79
CA LEU A 6 39.55 26.42 19.89
C LEU A 6 38.24 26.86 19.21
N THR A 7 38.09 28.17 19.19
CA THR A 7 36.93 29.00 18.84
C THR A 7 37.25 29.79 17.56
N LEU A 8 36.23 30.50 17.03
CA LEU A 8 36.25 31.51 15.94
C LEU A 8 36.27 30.92 14.51
N THR A 9 35.52 31.41 13.51
CA THR A 9 35.12 32.81 13.26
C THR A 9 33.89 32.92 12.31
N ARG A 10 32.95 33.76 12.72
CA ARG A 10 32.09 34.72 11.96
C ARG A 10 32.33 34.89 10.45
N HIS A 11 31.26 34.83 9.65
CA HIS A 11 30.98 35.71 8.49
C HIS A 11 29.44 35.73 8.27
N LEU A 12 28.71 36.74 8.76
CA LEU A 12 28.33 37.99 8.08
C LEU A 12 27.71 37.78 6.69
N GLY A 13 26.38 37.95 6.61
CA GLY A 13 25.63 38.04 5.36
C GLY A 13 24.12 38.13 5.57
N SER A 14 23.61 39.30 5.95
CA SER A 14 22.22 39.72 5.71
C SER A 14 22.23 40.89 4.72
N PRO A 15 21.10 41.46 4.33
CA PRO A 15 20.03 40.93 3.48
C PRO A 15 20.04 41.69 2.14
N ARG A 16 19.28 41.25 1.13
CA ARG A 16 18.93 42.12 -0.01
C ARG A 16 17.42 42.10 -0.25
N PRO A 17 16.72 43.19 0.05
CA PRO A 17 15.55 43.62 -0.69
C PRO A 17 15.93 44.84 -1.54
N GLN A 18 15.58 44.88 -2.83
CA GLN A 18 15.39 46.14 -3.59
C GLN A 18 15.08 45.86 -5.07
N SER A 19 13.97 46.40 -5.54
CA SER A 19 13.91 47.21 -6.77
C SER A 19 12.56 47.95 -6.76
N HIS A 20 12.51 49.18 -6.25
CA HIS A 20 12.71 50.43 -6.99
C HIS A 20 11.84 50.57 -8.26
N SER A 21 10.76 51.32 -8.07
CA SER A 21 10.21 52.28 -9.02
C SER A 21 11.27 53.28 -9.53
N PRO A 22 11.08 53.85 -10.73
CA PRO A 22 11.55 55.20 -11.03
C PRO A 22 10.38 56.15 -11.33
N GLY A 23 10.31 57.25 -10.56
CA GLY A 23 9.99 58.57 -11.12
C GLY A 23 11.21 59.08 -11.91
N ALA A 24 11.22 60.23 -12.57
CA ALA A 24 10.34 61.38 -12.59
C ALA A 24 10.75 62.28 -13.78
N SER A 25 9.86 63.21 -14.13
CA SER A 25 10.14 64.60 -14.48
C SER A 25 11.23 64.97 -15.51
N SER A 26 10.82 65.78 -16.49
CA SER A 26 11.68 66.81 -17.07
C SER A 26 10.87 68.10 -17.23
N TRP A 27 11.42 69.16 -16.65
CA TRP A 27 10.89 70.53 -16.53
C TRP A 27 11.37 71.43 -17.67
N ARG A 28 10.88 72.69 -17.64
CA ARG A 28 11.40 73.92 -18.26
C ARG A 28 10.71 74.26 -19.60
N THR A 29 10.33 75.49 -19.93
CA THR A 29 10.67 76.82 -19.38
C THR A 29 9.71 77.88 -19.95
N THR A 30 9.34 78.85 -19.12
CA THR A 30 9.25 80.30 -19.34
C THR A 30 8.73 80.92 -20.66
N ARG A 31 7.58 81.61 -20.50
CA ARG A 31 7.11 82.92 -21.04
C ARG A 31 7.81 83.54 -22.27
N LEU A 32 7.00 84.10 -23.18
CA LEU A 32 6.89 85.55 -23.51
C LEU A 32 5.74 85.74 -24.54
N ILE A 33 4.62 86.36 -24.13
CA ILE A 33 4.16 87.72 -24.52
C ILE A 33 4.16 87.96 -26.04
N PHE A 34 2.98 88.00 -26.65
CA PHE A 34 2.64 88.97 -27.70
C PHE A 34 1.12 89.18 -27.79
N ASP A 35 0.77 90.45 -27.97
CA ASP A 35 -0.56 91.05 -28.04
C ASP A 35 -1.48 90.52 -29.16
N ALA A 36 -2.74 90.97 -29.04
CA ALA A 36 -3.71 91.21 -30.11
C ALA A 36 -4.85 90.18 -30.30
N MET A 37 -5.98 90.52 -29.66
CA MET A 37 -7.25 90.81 -30.35
C MET A 37 -7.78 89.77 -31.35
N ALA A 38 -8.65 88.88 -30.88
CA ALA A 38 -9.77 88.37 -31.66
C ALA A 38 -10.90 87.91 -30.73
N MET A 39 -12.04 88.60 -30.80
CA MET A 39 -13.31 88.12 -30.27
C MET A 39 -13.64 86.78 -30.96
N SER A 40 -13.74 85.71 -30.17
CA SER A 40 -14.37 84.47 -30.60
C SER A 40 -14.93 83.79 -29.36
N THR A 41 -16.25 83.80 -29.26
CA THR A 41 -17.04 83.06 -28.27
C THR A 41 -16.78 81.57 -28.44
N HIS A 42 -15.96 80.99 -27.57
CA HIS A 42 -15.84 79.54 -27.43
C HIS A 42 -16.70 79.08 -26.26
N SER A 43 -17.82 78.45 -26.57
CA SER A 43 -18.69 77.78 -25.61
C SER A 43 -18.00 76.53 -25.05
N SER A 44 -17.77 76.47 -23.74
CA SER A 44 -17.35 75.26 -23.04
C SER A 44 -18.42 74.16 -23.16
N PRO A 45 -18.06 72.89 -23.46
CA PRO A 45 -19.04 71.81 -23.42
C PRO A 45 -19.43 71.49 -21.96
N PRO A 46 -20.68 71.08 -21.69
CA PRO A 46 -21.11 70.71 -20.36
C PRO A 46 -20.44 69.41 -19.92
N ARG A 47 -19.92 69.37 -18.68
CA ARG A 47 -19.47 68.11 -18.05
C ARG A 47 -20.69 67.21 -17.83
N PRO A 48 -20.64 65.92 -18.22
CA PRO A 48 -21.76 65.02 -18.00
C PRO A 48 -21.99 64.77 -16.49
N PRO A 49 -23.24 64.53 -16.05
CA PRO A 49 -23.55 64.29 -14.65
C PRO A 49 -22.98 62.95 -14.21
N TYR A 50 -21.98 62.98 -13.32
CA TYR A 50 -21.26 61.80 -12.80
C TYR A 50 -22.16 60.86 -11.96
N SER A 51 -23.36 61.28 -11.58
CA SER A 51 -24.29 60.55 -10.71
C SER A 51 -24.98 59.36 -11.38
N HIS A 52 -25.26 59.42 -12.68
CA HIS A 52 -25.98 58.34 -13.38
C HIS A 52 -25.13 57.08 -13.59
N PHE A 53 -23.83 57.23 -13.86
CA PHE A 53 -22.92 56.09 -13.98
C PHE A 53 -22.67 55.42 -12.62
N ALA A 54 -22.52 56.20 -11.54
CA ALA A 54 -22.33 55.67 -10.19
C ALA A 54 -23.49 54.76 -9.73
N HIS A 55 -24.74 55.20 -9.92
CA HIS A 55 -25.91 54.39 -9.56
C HIS A 55 -26.05 53.10 -10.38
N GLN A 56 -25.69 53.12 -11.67
CA GLN A 56 -25.68 51.91 -12.50
C GLN A 56 -24.61 50.91 -12.03
N HIS A 57 -23.45 51.38 -11.59
CA HIS A 57 -22.41 50.52 -11.04
C HIS A 57 -22.83 49.89 -9.70
N GLU A 58 -23.53 50.62 -8.83
CA GLU A 58 -24.06 50.09 -7.57
C GLU A 58 -25.15 49.04 -7.76
N ALA A 59 -26.08 49.27 -8.71
CA ALA A 59 -27.13 48.31 -9.04
C ALA A 59 -26.54 47.00 -9.60
N ARG A 60 -25.56 47.09 -10.51
CA ARG A 60 -24.83 45.92 -11.02
C ARG A 60 -24.07 45.20 -9.90
N ARG A 61 -23.38 45.93 -9.02
CA ARG A 61 -22.67 45.35 -7.87
C ARG A 61 -23.61 44.59 -6.92
N ARG A 62 -24.81 45.12 -6.64
CA ARG A 62 -25.82 44.44 -5.81
C ARG A 62 -26.33 43.16 -6.47
N LEU A 63 -26.62 43.19 -7.77
CA LEU A 63 -27.03 42.00 -8.53
C LEU A 63 -25.92 40.93 -8.56
N HIS A 64 -24.67 41.32 -8.80
CA HIS A 64 -23.52 40.42 -8.72
C HIS A 64 -23.29 39.89 -7.30
N ALA A 65 -23.47 40.72 -6.26
CA ALA A 65 -23.33 40.29 -4.88
C ALA A 65 -24.40 39.24 -4.50
N THR A 66 -25.66 39.43 -4.88
CA THR A 66 -26.72 38.44 -4.64
C THR A 66 -26.49 37.16 -5.44
N ARG A 67 -26.08 37.27 -6.72
CA ARG A 67 -25.73 36.10 -7.54
C ARG A 67 -24.54 35.33 -6.97
N ASN A 68 -23.47 36.02 -6.58
CA ASN A 68 -22.28 35.40 -6.00
C ASN A 68 -22.59 34.74 -4.66
N ARG A 69 -23.47 35.33 -3.84
CA ARG A 69 -23.94 34.73 -2.59
C ARG A 69 -24.70 33.43 -2.84
N ASN A 70 -25.64 33.44 -3.80
CA ASN A 70 -26.39 32.25 -4.16
C ASN A 70 -25.47 31.16 -4.76
N LEU A 71 -24.55 31.55 -5.65
CA LEU A 71 -23.57 30.62 -6.22
C LEU A 71 -22.67 30.00 -5.14
N LEU A 72 -22.21 30.78 -4.16
CA LEU A 72 -21.41 30.30 -3.04
C LEU A 72 -22.22 29.35 -2.14
N MET A 73 -23.48 29.65 -1.87
CA MET A 73 -24.36 28.76 -1.11
C MET A 73 -24.59 27.42 -1.83
N TYR A 74 -24.87 27.45 -3.13
CA TYR A 74 -25.07 26.23 -3.90
C TYR A 74 -23.79 25.41 -4.08
N SER A 75 -22.66 26.06 -4.34
CA SER A 75 -21.38 25.36 -4.51
C SER A 75 -20.90 24.74 -3.21
N THR A 76 -21.04 25.44 -2.08
CA THR A 76 -20.69 24.88 -0.76
C THR A 76 -21.62 23.72 -0.37
N ALA A 77 -22.92 23.84 -0.64
CA ALA A 77 -23.87 22.74 -0.43
C ALA A 77 -23.53 21.50 -1.26
N ALA A 78 -23.18 21.68 -2.54
CA ALA A 78 -22.77 20.57 -3.43
C ALA A 78 -21.49 19.88 -2.94
N ILE A 79 -20.51 20.64 -2.46
CA ILE A 79 -19.26 20.09 -1.91
C ILE A 79 -19.54 19.29 -0.64
N VAL A 80 -20.31 19.85 0.30
CA VAL A 80 -20.66 19.17 1.56
C VAL A 80 -21.43 17.88 1.27
N LEU A 81 -22.39 17.92 0.34
CA LEU A 81 -23.13 16.74 -0.07
C LEU A 81 -22.21 15.68 -0.72
N GLY A 82 -21.32 16.09 -1.62
CA GLY A 82 -20.37 15.17 -2.27
C GLY A 82 -19.42 14.49 -1.28
N VAL A 83 -18.94 15.24 -0.27
CA VAL A 83 -18.11 14.68 0.81
C VAL A 83 -18.95 13.75 1.71
N GLY A 84 -20.18 14.13 2.03
CA GLY A 84 -21.09 13.29 2.81
C GLY A 84 -21.39 11.95 2.13
N VAL A 85 -21.65 11.97 0.82
CA VAL A 85 -21.92 10.75 0.03
C VAL A 85 -20.68 9.86 -0.07
N THR A 86 -19.50 10.42 -0.33
CA THR A 86 -18.26 9.62 -0.41
C THR A 86 -17.89 9.01 0.93
N TYR A 87 -18.09 9.73 2.04
CA TYR A 87 -17.90 9.18 3.38
C TYR A 87 -18.91 8.08 3.72
N ALA A 88 -20.19 8.26 3.35
CA ALA A 88 -21.24 7.28 3.61
C ALA A 88 -21.20 6.04 2.69
N ALA A 89 -20.58 6.13 1.51
CA ALA A 89 -20.50 5.03 0.56
C ALA A 89 -19.78 3.79 1.14
N VAL A 90 -18.71 3.99 1.91
CA VAL A 90 -17.94 2.88 2.50
C VAL A 90 -18.76 2.07 3.52
N PRO A 91 -19.36 2.66 4.57
CA PRO A 91 -20.18 1.89 5.52
C PRO A 91 -21.44 1.32 4.87
N LEU A 92 -22.06 2.02 3.92
CA LEU A 92 -23.23 1.50 3.19
C LEU A 92 -22.87 0.28 2.34
N TYR A 93 -21.73 0.32 1.64
CA TYR A 93 -21.19 -0.83 0.91
C TYR A 93 -20.88 -1.99 1.86
N ARG A 94 -20.28 -1.73 3.03
CA ARG A 94 -20.03 -2.77 4.05
C ARG A 94 -21.32 -3.40 4.58
N MET A 95 -22.35 -2.60 4.85
CA MET A 95 -23.66 -3.11 5.27
C MET A 95 -24.33 -3.94 4.18
N PHE A 96 -24.24 -3.50 2.92
CA PHE A 96 -24.73 -4.27 1.78
C PHE A 96 -23.97 -5.59 1.60
N CYS A 97 -22.64 -5.57 1.67
CA CYS A 97 -21.80 -6.78 1.56
C CYS A 97 -22.05 -7.73 2.74
N ALA A 98 -22.23 -7.20 3.96
CA ALA A 98 -22.58 -7.99 5.14
C ALA A 98 -24.01 -8.57 5.10
N ALA A 99 -24.96 -7.93 4.41
CA ALA A 99 -26.32 -8.45 4.30
C ALA A 99 -26.46 -9.48 3.16
N THR A 100 -25.71 -9.29 2.07
CA THR A 100 -25.84 -10.10 0.84
C THR A 100 -24.75 -11.15 0.66
N GLY A 101 -23.64 -11.05 1.40
CA GLY A 101 -22.46 -11.91 1.21
C GLY A 101 -21.64 -11.60 -0.05
N PHE A 102 -21.96 -10.52 -0.76
CA PHE A 102 -21.26 -10.12 -1.98
C PHE A 102 -19.78 -9.80 -1.67
N ALA A 103 -18.85 -10.33 -2.46
CA ALA A 103 -17.39 -10.29 -2.23
C ALA A 103 -16.86 -11.13 -1.03
N GLY A 104 -17.60 -12.15 -0.58
CA GLY A 104 -17.09 -13.13 0.40
C GLY A 104 -17.01 -12.62 1.84
N THR A 105 -17.72 -11.54 2.15
CA THR A 105 -17.89 -11.09 3.54
C THR A 105 -18.99 -11.93 4.18
N PRO A 106 -18.71 -12.70 5.26
CA PRO A 106 -19.73 -13.54 5.87
C PRO A 106 -20.87 -12.67 6.42
N ALA A 107 -22.11 -13.14 6.26
CA ALA A 107 -23.27 -12.45 6.80
C ALA A 107 -23.10 -12.34 8.32
N VAL A 108 -23.09 -11.11 8.83
CA VAL A 108 -22.92 -10.84 10.26
C VAL A 108 -24.26 -11.10 10.96
N MET A 109 -24.70 -12.35 10.92
CA MET A 109 -25.69 -12.88 11.84
C MET A 109 -24.99 -13.94 12.68
N SER A 110 -24.25 -13.44 13.67
CA SER A 110 -23.57 -14.19 14.74
C SER A 110 -22.40 -15.09 14.30
N THR A 111 -21.25 -14.81 14.92
CA THR A 111 -20.00 -15.59 14.88
C THR A 111 -19.00 -15.18 13.79
N SER A 112 -17.90 -14.63 14.27
CA SER A 112 -16.70 -14.21 13.56
C SER A 112 -15.92 -15.40 13.01
N SER A 113 -16.17 -15.84 11.78
CA SER A 113 -15.49 -17.06 11.30
C SER A 113 -15.67 -17.35 9.80
N GLY A 114 -14.92 -16.63 8.96
CA GLY A 114 -14.90 -16.90 7.52
C GLY A 114 -14.16 -18.19 7.10
N ARG A 115 -13.29 -18.75 7.96
CA ARG A 115 -12.57 -20.02 7.71
C ARG A 115 -12.34 -20.87 8.96
N PHE A 116 -12.27 -20.24 10.13
CA PHE A 116 -12.06 -20.89 11.44
C PHE A 116 -13.34 -20.93 12.28
N ASP A 117 -14.47 -21.29 11.66
CA ASP A 117 -15.70 -21.47 12.43
C ASP A 117 -15.60 -22.76 13.26
N PRO A 118 -15.90 -22.73 14.56
CA PRO A 118 -15.97 -23.95 15.38
C PRO A 118 -16.89 -25.03 14.75
N SER A 119 -17.92 -24.63 14.00
CA SER A 119 -18.81 -25.56 13.27
C SER A 119 -18.17 -26.25 12.06
N ARG A 120 -17.04 -25.74 11.54
CA ARG A 120 -16.27 -26.37 10.46
C ARG A 120 -15.20 -27.35 10.95
N LEU A 121 -14.87 -27.31 12.24
CA LEU A 121 -13.89 -28.20 12.90
C LEU A 121 -14.53 -29.47 13.47
N VAL A 122 -15.71 -29.86 12.96
CA VAL A 122 -16.41 -31.08 13.37
C VAL A 122 -16.12 -32.16 12.31
N PRO A 123 -15.46 -33.27 12.68
CA PRO A 123 -15.20 -34.37 11.75
C PRO A 123 -16.51 -34.91 11.19
N VAL A 124 -16.59 -35.05 9.87
CA VAL A 124 -17.75 -35.70 9.25
C VAL A 124 -17.57 -37.21 9.31
N GLU A 125 -18.32 -37.86 10.20
CA GLU A 125 -18.32 -39.32 10.33
C GLU A 125 -19.00 -39.99 9.11
N GLY A 126 -18.52 -41.16 8.70
CA GLY A 126 -19.07 -41.91 7.56
C GLY A 126 -18.48 -41.54 6.18
N VAL A 127 -17.45 -40.70 6.16
CA VAL A 127 -16.75 -40.27 4.94
C VAL A 127 -15.36 -40.93 4.86
N ARG A 128 -14.82 -41.06 3.65
CA ARG A 128 -13.48 -41.60 3.42
C ARG A 128 -12.42 -40.71 4.08
N ARG A 129 -11.43 -41.34 4.73
CA ARG A 129 -10.21 -40.64 5.19
C ARG A 129 -9.38 -40.26 3.98
N ILE A 130 -8.79 -39.07 4.03
CA ILE A 130 -7.94 -38.53 2.97
C ILE A 130 -6.50 -38.59 3.47
N ARG A 131 -5.62 -39.12 2.64
CA ARG A 131 -4.20 -39.24 2.94
C ARG A 131 -3.48 -37.96 2.56
N VAL A 132 -2.90 -37.29 3.54
CA VAL A 132 -2.04 -36.13 3.32
C VAL A 132 -0.58 -36.58 3.38
N HIS A 133 0.10 -36.53 2.24
CA HIS A 133 1.54 -36.78 2.11
C HIS A 133 2.31 -35.50 2.37
N PHE A 134 3.41 -35.61 3.10
CA PHE A 134 4.29 -34.51 3.43
C PHE A 134 5.58 -34.63 2.65
N ASN A 135 5.87 -33.61 1.85
CA ASN A 135 7.09 -33.51 1.08
C ASN A 135 7.90 -32.29 1.53
N ALA A 136 9.22 -32.44 1.56
CA ALA A 136 10.16 -31.46 2.06
C ALA A 136 11.37 -31.35 1.13
N ASP A 137 11.51 -30.18 0.53
CA ASP A 137 12.58 -29.82 -0.38
C ASP A 137 13.33 -28.58 0.11
N ARG A 138 14.53 -28.39 -0.41
CA ARG A 138 15.37 -27.22 -0.13
C ARG A 138 16.15 -26.81 -1.36
N SER A 139 16.52 -25.54 -1.45
CA SER A 139 17.50 -25.08 -2.43
C SER A 139 18.89 -25.60 -2.09
N GLU A 140 19.71 -25.88 -3.12
CA GLU A 140 21.10 -26.30 -2.94
C GLU A 140 21.95 -25.26 -2.20
N THR A 141 21.58 -23.98 -2.34
CA THR A 141 22.21 -22.84 -1.67
C THR A 141 21.94 -22.77 -0.18
N LEU A 142 20.93 -23.49 0.31
CA LEU A 142 20.56 -23.56 1.72
C LEU A 142 21.18 -24.80 2.37
N PRO A 143 22.18 -24.65 3.25
CA PRO A 143 22.89 -25.76 3.90
C PRO A 143 22.09 -26.31 5.09
N TRP A 144 20.81 -26.54 4.89
CA TRP A 144 19.92 -27.13 5.89
C TRP A 144 19.63 -28.57 5.53
N ASN A 145 19.43 -29.42 6.52
CA ASN A 145 18.77 -30.70 6.34
C ASN A 145 17.32 -30.55 6.80
N PHE A 146 16.37 -30.68 5.88
CA PHE A 146 14.95 -30.45 6.11
C PHE A 146 14.16 -31.67 5.63
N PHE A 147 13.38 -32.27 6.54
CA PHE A 147 12.60 -33.47 6.25
C PHE A 147 11.36 -33.58 7.15
N PRO A 148 10.29 -34.23 6.68
CA PRO A 148 9.12 -34.48 7.50
C PRO A 148 9.43 -35.63 8.49
N GLN A 149 8.95 -35.51 9.73
CA GLN A 149 9.04 -36.62 10.70
C GLN A 149 8.11 -37.78 10.32
N GLN A 150 7.00 -37.47 9.65
CA GLN A 150 6.00 -38.43 9.19
C GLN A 150 5.72 -38.22 7.70
N ARG A 151 5.75 -39.30 6.92
CA ARG A 151 5.57 -39.23 5.46
C ARG A 151 4.14 -38.94 5.04
N TYR A 152 3.17 -39.44 5.81
CA TYR A 152 1.75 -39.22 5.56
C TYR A 152 0.95 -39.29 6.86
N VAL A 153 -0.23 -38.69 6.84
CA VAL A 153 -1.27 -38.86 7.87
C VAL A 153 -2.62 -38.98 7.16
N ASP A 154 -3.46 -39.91 7.63
CA ASP A 154 -4.83 -40.06 7.16
C ASP A 154 -5.76 -39.23 8.04
N VAL A 155 -6.52 -38.29 7.48
CA VAL A 155 -7.40 -37.35 8.20
C VAL A 155 -8.82 -37.37 7.64
N LEU A 156 -9.82 -37.10 8.48
CA LEU A 156 -11.18 -36.85 8.02
C LEU A 156 -11.38 -35.37 7.64
N PRO A 157 -12.24 -35.06 6.65
CA PRO A 157 -12.71 -33.70 6.46
C PRO A 157 -13.37 -33.16 7.75
N GLY A 158 -12.95 -31.97 8.17
CA GLY A 158 -13.31 -31.33 9.45
C GLY A 158 -12.41 -31.71 10.63
N GLU A 159 -11.54 -32.71 10.50
CA GLU A 159 -10.57 -33.12 11.52
C GLU A 159 -9.31 -32.23 11.45
N SER A 160 -8.90 -31.66 12.58
CA SER A 160 -7.62 -30.98 12.70
C SER A 160 -6.51 -31.98 12.99
N SER A 161 -5.38 -31.82 12.30
CA SER A 161 -4.23 -32.71 12.44
C SER A 161 -2.93 -31.91 12.54
N LEU A 162 -2.00 -32.47 13.32
CA LEU A 162 -0.68 -31.90 13.52
C LEU A 162 0.36 -32.72 12.74
N ALA A 163 1.27 -32.04 12.07
CA ALA A 163 2.45 -32.64 11.48
C ALA A 163 3.74 -31.96 11.92
N PHE A 164 4.83 -32.71 11.96
CA PHE A 164 6.11 -32.19 12.39
C PHE A 164 7.12 -32.29 11.26
N TYR A 165 7.82 -31.19 11.02
CA TYR A 165 9.02 -31.16 10.21
C TYR A 165 10.23 -30.90 11.09
N LYS A 166 11.38 -31.39 10.65
CA LYS A 166 12.65 -31.13 11.32
C LYS A 166 13.57 -30.39 10.38
N ALA A 167 14.18 -29.31 10.87
CA ALA A 167 15.22 -28.56 10.16
C ALA A 167 16.48 -28.49 10.99
N LYS A 168 17.62 -28.73 10.35
CA LYS A 168 18.94 -28.61 10.95
C LYS A 168 19.85 -27.76 10.08
N ASN A 169 20.49 -26.75 10.65
CA ASN A 169 21.52 -25.98 9.95
C ASN A 169 22.86 -26.70 10.03
N GLU A 170 23.35 -27.26 8.93
CA GLU A 170 24.62 -27.99 8.87
C GLU A 170 25.84 -27.06 8.74
N SER A 171 25.61 -25.76 8.59
CA SER A 171 26.68 -24.78 8.47
C SER A 171 27.19 -24.27 9.81
N LYS A 172 28.38 -23.65 9.78
CA LYS A 172 29.01 -22.99 10.94
C LYS A 172 28.57 -21.54 11.12
N LYS A 173 27.58 -21.08 10.36
CA LYS A 173 27.08 -19.70 10.38
C LYS A 173 25.58 -19.71 10.59
N ASP A 174 25.06 -18.63 11.13
CA ASP A 174 23.62 -18.41 11.16
C ASP A 174 23.11 -18.25 9.73
N VAL A 175 22.02 -18.95 9.41
CA VAL A 175 21.40 -18.89 8.09
C VAL A 175 19.93 -18.57 8.26
N ILE A 176 19.40 -17.73 7.38
CA ILE A 176 17.98 -17.39 7.32
C ILE A 176 17.37 -18.13 6.13
N GLY A 177 16.29 -18.85 6.39
CA GLY A 177 15.49 -19.54 5.40
C GLY A 177 14.08 -18.98 5.33
N ILE A 178 13.52 -18.98 4.13
CA ILE A 178 12.09 -18.73 3.88
C ILE A 178 11.53 -19.94 3.14
N ALA A 179 10.31 -20.37 3.49
CA ALA A 179 9.68 -21.53 2.86
C ALA A 179 8.50 -21.11 2.00
N THR A 180 8.37 -21.74 0.85
CA THR A 180 7.14 -21.71 0.05
C THR A 180 6.45 -23.06 0.16
N TYR A 181 5.15 -23.09 -0.10
CA TYR A 181 4.38 -24.33 -0.09
C TYR A 181 3.44 -24.41 -1.28
N ASN A 182 3.14 -25.65 -1.65
CA ASN A 182 2.09 -25.97 -2.60
C ASN A 182 1.27 -27.17 -2.10
N VAL A 183 -0.01 -27.16 -2.47
CA VAL A 183 -0.96 -28.24 -2.18
C VAL A 183 -1.40 -28.82 -3.52
N THR A 184 -1.28 -30.13 -3.68
CA THR A 184 -1.65 -30.84 -4.90
C THR A 184 -2.63 -31.97 -4.56
N PRO A 185 -3.72 -32.17 -5.31
CA PRO A 185 -4.16 -31.42 -6.49
C PRO A 185 -4.66 -30.00 -6.17
N ASP A 186 -4.48 -29.06 -7.11
CA ASP A 186 -4.85 -27.64 -6.94
C ASP A 186 -6.32 -27.41 -6.59
N ARG A 187 -7.18 -28.35 -7.00
CA ARG A 187 -8.63 -28.41 -6.70
C ARG A 187 -8.92 -28.34 -5.20
N VAL A 188 -8.01 -28.91 -4.40
CA VAL A 188 -8.15 -29.03 -2.94
C VAL A 188 -7.60 -27.81 -2.21
N ALA A 189 -6.73 -27.03 -2.86
CA ALA A 189 -6.06 -25.90 -2.22
C ALA A 189 -7.03 -24.91 -1.52
N PRO A 190 -8.24 -24.62 -2.03
CA PRO A 190 -9.21 -23.77 -1.33
C PRO A 190 -9.75 -24.36 -0.01
N TYR A 191 -9.81 -25.69 0.06
CA TYR A 191 -10.34 -26.44 1.21
C TYR A 191 -9.25 -26.84 2.20
N PHE A 192 -7.97 -26.78 1.79
CA PHE A 192 -6.83 -27.04 2.65
C PHE A 192 -6.51 -25.80 3.48
N SER A 193 -6.96 -25.78 4.73
CA SER A 193 -6.71 -24.65 5.64
C SER A 193 -5.52 -24.95 6.54
N LYS A 194 -4.40 -24.30 6.25
CA LYS A 194 -3.23 -24.29 7.11
C LYS A 194 -3.41 -23.25 8.21
N VAL A 195 -3.42 -23.71 9.47
CA VAL A 195 -3.70 -22.86 10.65
C VAL A 195 -2.45 -22.12 11.11
N GLU A 196 -1.28 -22.79 11.10
CA GLU A 196 -0.02 -22.22 11.59
C GLU A 196 1.13 -22.50 10.62
N CYS A 197 1.80 -21.45 10.14
CA CYS A 197 2.81 -21.51 9.06
C CYS A 197 4.15 -20.89 9.48
N PHE A 198 5.16 -21.74 9.68
CA PHE A 198 6.59 -21.37 9.62
C PHE A 198 7.04 -20.80 8.26
N CYS A 199 6.15 -20.75 7.28
CA CYS A 199 6.46 -20.49 5.88
C CYS A 199 6.42 -19.02 5.52
N PHE A 200 5.63 -18.23 6.24
CA PHE A 200 5.56 -16.79 6.03
C PHE A 200 6.48 -16.00 6.95
N GLU A 201 7.12 -16.69 7.89
CA GLU A 201 8.04 -16.10 8.85
C GLU A 201 9.45 -16.59 8.58
N GLU A 202 10.40 -15.65 8.62
CA GLU A 202 11.82 -15.93 8.53
C GLU A 202 12.23 -16.92 9.60
N GLN A 203 12.72 -18.08 9.18
CA GLN A 203 13.33 -19.02 10.10
C GLN A 203 14.83 -18.73 10.14
N LYS A 204 15.32 -18.23 11.27
CA LYS A 204 16.75 -18.09 11.51
C LYS A 204 17.21 -19.28 12.33
N LEU A 205 18.07 -20.12 11.74
CA LEU A 205 18.74 -21.20 12.45
C LEU A 205 20.19 -20.81 12.74
N LEU A 206 20.59 -20.91 14.00
CA LEU A 206 21.96 -20.74 14.43
C LEU A 206 22.84 -21.87 13.85
N ALA A 207 24.16 -21.67 13.91
CA ALA A 207 25.11 -22.68 13.49
C ALA A 207 24.88 -24.02 14.21
N SER A 208 24.71 -25.11 13.46
CA SER A 208 24.48 -26.47 14.00
C SER A 208 23.19 -26.65 14.81
N GLU A 209 22.27 -25.67 14.78
CA GLU A 209 20.98 -25.76 15.46
C GLU A 209 20.03 -26.71 14.73
N GLU A 210 19.24 -27.45 15.51
CA GLU A 210 18.19 -28.35 15.03
C GLU A 210 16.89 -27.98 15.74
N VAL A 211 15.81 -27.77 14.97
CA VAL A 211 14.49 -27.38 15.49
C VAL A 211 13.40 -28.27 14.91
N ASP A 212 12.39 -28.52 15.73
CA ASP A 212 11.14 -29.13 15.30
C ASP A 212 10.11 -28.03 14.98
N MET A 213 9.54 -28.11 13.78
CA MET A 213 8.58 -27.15 13.24
C MET A 213 7.19 -27.80 13.15
N PRO A 214 6.30 -27.54 14.12
CA PRO A 214 4.94 -28.04 14.08
C PRO A 214 4.12 -27.36 12.99
N LEU A 215 3.21 -28.12 12.39
CA LEU A 215 2.28 -27.73 11.36
C LEU A 215 0.88 -28.16 11.78
N LEU A 216 0.01 -27.20 12.14
CA LEU A 216 -1.41 -27.46 12.33
C LEU A 216 -2.19 -27.18 11.04
N PHE A 217 -2.96 -28.15 10.57
CA PHE A 217 -3.82 -28.03 9.39
C PHE A 217 -5.13 -28.78 9.59
N PHE A 218 -6.14 -28.44 8.77
CA PHE A 218 -7.38 -29.20 8.66
C PHE A 218 -7.90 -29.12 7.22
N LEU A 219 -8.72 -30.10 6.84
CA LEU A 219 -9.45 -30.12 5.57
C LEU A 219 -10.86 -29.62 5.80
N ASP A 220 -11.33 -28.63 5.04
CA ASP A 220 -12.71 -28.17 5.12
C ASP A 220 -13.68 -29.26 4.60
N LYS A 221 -14.78 -29.47 5.31
CA LYS A 221 -15.83 -30.42 4.94
C LYS A 221 -16.55 -30.02 3.65
N ASP A 222 -16.55 -28.73 3.29
CA ASP A 222 -17.20 -28.20 2.08
C ASP A 222 -16.61 -28.83 0.80
N MET A 223 -15.41 -29.41 0.87
CA MET A 223 -14.81 -30.20 -0.20
C MET A 223 -15.67 -31.41 -0.62
N LEU A 224 -16.50 -31.95 0.27
CA LEU A 224 -17.37 -33.08 -0.01
C LEU A 224 -18.54 -32.72 -0.93
N ASP A 225 -18.98 -31.47 -0.86
CA ASP A 225 -20.06 -30.95 -1.68
C ASP A 225 -19.58 -30.58 -3.09
N ASP A 226 -18.27 -30.29 -3.25
CA ASP A 226 -17.66 -29.93 -4.51
C ASP A 226 -17.49 -31.15 -5.45
N PRO A 227 -18.16 -31.18 -6.62
CA PRO A 227 -18.00 -32.25 -7.60
C PRO A 227 -16.55 -32.42 -8.08
N SER A 228 -15.77 -31.35 -8.08
CA SER A 228 -14.36 -31.36 -8.50
C SER A 228 -13.47 -32.12 -7.52
N CYS A 229 -13.90 -32.35 -6.29
CA CYS A 229 -13.10 -33.00 -5.23
C CYS A 229 -13.53 -34.43 -4.89
N ARG A 230 -14.59 -34.98 -5.52
CA ARG A 230 -15.17 -36.29 -5.20
C ARG A 230 -14.22 -37.50 -5.24
N ASN A 231 -13.18 -37.45 -6.07
CA ASN A 231 -12.22 -38.55 -6.30
C ASN A 231 -10.81 -38.16 -5.86
N ILE A 232 -10.70 -37.48 -4.73
CA ILE A 232 -9.41 -37.09 -4.15
C ILE A 232 -9.23 -37.87 -2.86
N ASP A 233 -8.36 -38.87 -2.93
CA ASP A 233 -8.00 -39.71 -1.79
C ASP A 233 -6.60 -39.35 -1.26
N ASP A 234 -5.75 -38.77 -2.10
CA ASP A 234 -4.38 -38.35 -1.77
C ASP A 234 -4.19 -36.86 -2.03
N ILE A 235 -3.62 -36.18 -1.04
CA ILE A 235 -3.19 -34.79 -1.09
C ILE A 235 -1.70 -34.77 -0.81
N VAL A 236 -0.93 -34.01 -1.57
CA VAL A 236 0.49 -33.77 -1.31
C VAL A 236 0.66 -32.33 -0.86
N LEU A 237 1.21 -32.15 0.34
CA LEU A 237 1.66 -30.88 0.85
C LEU A 237 3.19 -30.82 0.73
N SER A 238 3.66 -30.02 -0.22
CA SER A 238 5.08 -29.84 -0.49
C SER A 238 5.56 -28.52 0.08
N TYR A 239 6.67 -28.58 0.83
CA TYR A 239 7.41 -27.43 1.32
C TYR A 239 8.75 -27.32 0.63
N THR A 240 9.13 -26.11 0.20
CA THR A 240 10.46 -25.85 -0.34
C THR A 240 11.09 -24.65 0.36
N PHE A 241 12.23 -24.88 1.02
CA PHE A 241 13.00 -23.84 1.69
C PHE A 241 14.05 -23.22 0.75
N PHE A 242 14.14 -21.89 0.81
CA PHE A 242 15.13 -21.08 0.10
C PHE A 242 15.94 -20.26 1.08
N ARG A 243 17.21 -20.03 0.73
CA ARG A 243 18.09 -19.15 1.49
C ARG A 243 17.72 -17.68 1.24
N ALA A 244 17.54 -16.93 2.32
CA ALA A 244 17.24 -15.50 2.30
C ALA A 244 18.31 -14.71 3.06
N ARG A 245 18.45 -13.42 2.72
CA ARG A 245 19.31 -12.47 3.42
C ARG A 245 18.51 -11.21 3.74
N ARG A 246 18.90 -10.51 4.81
CA ARG A 246 18.44 -9.14 5.07
C ARG A 246 19.43 -8.15 4.49
N ASN A 247 18.91 -7.19 3.72
CA ASN A 247 19.71 -6.06 3.26
C ASN A 247 19.90 -5.01 4.37
N ALA A 248 20.70 -3.97 4.11
CA ALA A 248 21.01 -2.93 5.10
C ALA A 248 19.78 -2.13 5.59
N ARG A 249 18.66 -2.18 4.85
CA ARG A 249 17.37 -1.56 5.24
C ARG A 249 16.46 -2.52 6.01
N GLY A 250 16.94 -3.74 6.27
CA GLY A 250 16.18 -4.79 6.94
C GLY A 250 15.17 -5.52 6.05
N HIS A 251 15.14 -5.28 4.74
CA HIS A 251 14.24 -5.99 3.84
C HIS A 251 14.84 -7.36 3.46
N LEU A 252 13.97 -8.35 3.26
CA LEU A 252 14.37 -9.66 2.78
C LEU A 252 14.63 -9.64 1.28
N GLU A 253 15.79 -10.17 0.89
CA GLU A 253 16.14 -10.42 -0.50
C GLU A 253 16.62 -11.89 -0.63
N PRO A 254 16.30 -12.58 -1.74
CA PRO A 254 16.87 -13.89 -2.03
C PRO A 254 18.41 -13.85 -2.02
N ASP A 255 19.06 -14.94 -1.62
CA ASP A 255 20.54 -15.00 -1.60
C ASP A 255 21.17 -15.12 -3.00
N ALA A 256 20.38 -15.27 -4.07
CA ALA A 256 20.90 -15.25 -5.43
C ALA A 256 21.41 -13.85 -5.80
N SER A 257 22.47 -13.75 -6.63
CA SER A 257 22.89 -12.45 -7.18
C SER A 257 21.79 -11.89 -8.07
N ASP A 258 21.63 -10.57 -8.08
CA ASP A 258 20.58 -9.89 -8.86
C ASP A 258 20.62 -10.32 -10.34
N ASP A 259 21.81 -10.47 -10.92
CA ASP A 259 22.00 -10.94 -12.29
C ASP A 259 21.39 -12.34 -12.53
N VAL A 260 21.55 -13.26 -11.57
CA VAL A 260 20.99 -14.62 -11.65
C VAL A 260 19.47 -14.60 -11.51
N VAL A 261 18.94 -13.74 -10.64
CA VAL A 261 17.50 -13.54 -10.48
C VAL A 261 16.90 -12.97 -11.77
N GLN A 262 17.47 -11.92 -12.33
CA GLN A 262 16.99 -11.29 -13.57
C GLN A 262 17.07 -12.25 -14.76
N LYS A 263 18.16 -13.02 -14.86
CA LYS A 263 18.30 -14.06 -15.88
C LYS A 263 17.20 -15.12 -15.78
N SER A 264 16.86 -15.55 -14.56
CA SER A 264 15.81 -16.54 -14.32
C SER A 264 14.41 -16.01 -14.67
N LEU A 265 14.21 -14.69 -14.56
CA LEU A 265 12.96 -14.01 -14.90
C LEU A 265 12.88 -13.60 -16.39
N GLY A 266 13.91 -13.89 -17.18
CA GLY A 266 13.96 -13.54 -18.62
C GLY A 266 14.26 -12.07 -18.92
N PHE A 267 14.74 -11.31 -17.93
CA PHE A 267 15.08 -9.89 -18.08
C PHE A 267 16.56 -9.65 -18.45
N ASP A 268 17.33 -10.70 -18.73
CA ASP A 268 18.76 -10.63 -19.10
C ASP A 268 19.06 -9.65 -20.27
N SER A 269 18.08 -9.44 -21.17
CA SER A 269 18.23 -8.57 -22.34
C SER A 269 17.92 -7.10 -22.08
N TYR A 270 17.50 -6.71 -20.87
CA TYR A 270 17.13 -5.33 -20.55
C TYR A 270 18.17 -4.69 -19.61
N GLU A 271 18.76 -3.58 -20.05
CA GLU A 271 19.67 -2.79 -19.22
C GLU A 271 18.87 -2.15 -18.07
N HIS A 272 19.07 -2.67 -16.86
CA HIS A 272 18.42 -2.15 -15.66
C HIS A 272 19.11 -0.89 -15.17
N ALA A 273 18.33 0.11 -14.75
CA ALA A 273 18.88 1.28 -14.09
C ALA A 273 19.64 0.84 -12.83
N PRO A 274 20.87 1.34 -12.59
CA PRO A 274 21.64 0.97 -11.42
C PRO A 274 20.86 1.35 -10.16
N ARG A 275 20.67 0.40 -9.25
CA ARG A 275 20.13 0.70 -7.93
C ARG A 275 21.08 1.69 -7.27
N VAL A 276 20.53 2.77 -6.72
CA VAL A 276 21.31 3.74 -5.94
C VAL A 276 21.88 3.00 -4.73
N GLU A 277 23.14 2.57 -4.83
CA GLU A 277 23.92 2.13 -3.69
C GLU A 277 24.00 3.30 -2.71
N VAL A 278 23.43 3.10 -1.53
CA VAL A 278 23.49 4.11 -0.47
C VAL A 278 24.92 4.11 0.04
N ARG A 279 25.65 5.21 -0.21
CA ARG A 279 26.90 5.53 0.49
C ARG A 279 26.65 5.36 1.99
N GLY A 280 27.39 4.44 2.60
CA GLY A 280 27.36 4.16 4.04
C GLY A 280 27.83 5.32 4.90
#